data_AF-A0A7C6AVP5-F1
#
_entry.id   AF-A0A7C6AVP5-F1
#
_cell.length_a   1.000
_cell.length_b   1.000
_cell.length_c   1.000
_cell.angle_alpha   90.00
_cell.angle_beta   90.00
_cell.angle_gamma   90.00
#
_symmetry.space_group_name_H-M   'P 1'
#
loop_
_entity.id
_entity.type
_entity.pdbx_description
1 polymer ?
#
loop_
_entity_poly.entity_id
_entity_poly.type
_entity_poly.pdbx_seq_one_letter_code
_entity_poly.pdbx_strand_id
1 'polypeptide(L)'
;MKNLPIAVSVMTGILLMVFLARCQSKTSPTDAAPAQETIITNQEEKGPLITIEFEKGKYHNHPLMAVWIEDTSGRFIQNIYVAESIAKGVFRHADNSRGQWMPGEIRRPAALPYWGHKWGIKAEDGLYLPTSKNPLPDAVSGPTPQNNFIIQSRLADTALQVFRVMLEINQSWDWNEYWTNNKFPDDQEYKTSSQPALVYSATIDLTRDVR
;
A
#
# COMPACT_ATOMS: atom_id res chain seq x y z
N MET A 1 50.28 23.81 68.37
CA MET A 1 49.66 22.66 69.09
C MET A 1 48.20 22.97 69.35
N LYS A 2 47.29 22.10 68.88
CA LYS A 2 45.88 21.92 69.29
C LYS A 2 44.94 23.12 69.02
N ASN A 3 43.67 22.99 68.66
CA ASN A 3 42.80 21.94 68.14
C ASN A 3 41.53 22.72 67.70
N LEU A 4 40.85 22.24 66.65
CA LEU A 4 39.50 22.64 66.29
C LEU A 4 38.52 22.35 67.45
N PRO A 5 37.41 23.11 67.57
CA PRO A 5 36.13 22.43 67.37
C PRO A 5 35.07 23.26 66.62
N ILE A 6 34.17 22.47 66.04
CA ILE A 6 33.01 22.80 65.20
C ILE A 6 31.88 23.41 66.04
N ALA A 7 31.15 24.37 65.47
CA ALA A 7 29.77 24.64 65.85
C ALA A 7 28.94 25.00 64.60
N VAL A 8 27.92 24.18 64.36
CA VAL A 8 26.88 24.33 63.33
C VAL A 8 25.81 25.29 63.86
N SER A 9 25.34 26.25 63.07
CA SER A 9 23.93 26.68 63.13
C SER A 9 23.48 27.47 61.91
N VAL A 10 22.57 26.84 61.15
CA VAL A 10 21.33 27.34 60.53
C VAL A 10 21.32 28.74 59.91
N MET A 11 21.11 28.81 58.59
CA MET A 11 20.17 29.80 58.05
C MET A 11 19.47 29.26 56.80
N THR A 12 18.18 29.07 56.93
CA THR A 12 17.21 28.63 55.93
C THR A 12 17.06 29.71 54.86
N GLY A 13 17.56 29.45 53.64
CA GLY A 13 17.35 30.31 52.48
C GLY A 13 16.28 29.71 51.56
N ILE A 14 15.07 30.26 51.60
CA ILE A 14 13.97 29.92 50.69
C ILE A 14 14.35 30.41 49.28
N LEU A 15 14.72 29.47 48.41
CA LEU A 15 15.02 29.74 47.00
C LEU A 15 13.70 29.78 46.22
N LEU A 16 13.18 30.98 45.99
CA LEU A 16 11.99 31.20 45.15
C LEU A 16 12.39 30.98 43.68
N MET A 17 12.21 29.75 43.15
CA MET A 17 12.30 29.49 41.72
C MET A 17 11.10 30.12 41.01
N VAL A 18 11.32 31.28 40.40
CA VAL A 18 10.38 31.89 39.44
C VAL A 18 10.39 31.02 38.18
N PHE A 19 9.41 30.13 38.05
CA PHE A 19 9.13 29.44 36.80
C PHE A 19 8.61 30.46 35.78
N LEU A 20 9.49 30.97 34.94
CA LEU A 20 9.08 31.62 33.69
C LEU A 20 8.47 30.55 32.80
N ALA A 21 7.14 30.42 32.86
CA ALA A 21 6.36 29.66 31.91
C ALA A 21 6.53 30.30 30.52
N ARG A 22 7.52 29.82 29.77
CA ARG A 22 7.68 30.13 28.35
C ARG A 22 6.52 29.43 27.65
N CYS A 23 5.48 30.17 27.32
CA CYS A 23 4.47 29.74 26.35
C CYS A 23 5.23 29.45 25.04
N GLN A 24 5.62 28.20 24.82
CA GLN A 24 5.82 27.71 23.47
C GLN A 24 4.43 27.73 22.86
N SER A 25 4.18 28.73 22.00
CA SER A 25 3.07 28.66 21.07
C SER A 25 3.23 27.34 20.32
N LYS A 26 2.41 26.35 20.67
CA LYS A 26 2.16 25.21 19.82
C LYS A 26 1.53 25.81 18.57
N THR A 27 2.36 26.10 17.57
CA THR A 27 1.90 26.10 16.21
C THR A 27 1.32 24.71 16.00
N SER A 28 -0.01 24.62 16.02
CA SER A 28 -0.70 23.54 15.34
C SER A 28 -0.04 23.38 13.97
N PRO A 29 0.30 22.17 13.52
CA PRO A 29 0.71 21.99 12.15
C PRO A 29 -0.50 22.36 11.29
N THR A 30 -0.52 23.62 10.86
CA THR A 30 -1.44 24.15 9.87
C THR A 30 -1.17 23.36 8.59
N ASP A 31 -2.13 22.54 8.19
CA ASP A 31 -2.43 22.14 6.82
C ASP A 31 -1.23 22.04 5.85
N ALA A 32 -0.17 21.32 6.25
CA ALA A 32 0.74 20.79 5.25
C ALA A 32 -0.05 19.72 4.49
N ALA A 33 -0.37 19.99 3.22
CA ALA A 33 -0.89 18.97 2.33
C ALA A 33 0.01 17.72 2.49
N PRO A 34 -0.57 16.53 2.75
CA PRO A 34 0.23 15.33 2.96
C PRO A 34 1.16 15.16 1.77
N ALA A 35 2.46 15.01 2.03
CA ALA A 35 3.44 14.77 0.98
C ALA A 35 2.96 13.59 0.12
N GLN A 36 2.85 13.80 -1.19
CA GLN A 36 2.44 12.77 -2.13
C GLN A 36 3.47 11.64 -2.09
N GLU A 37 3.03 10.44 -1.72
CA GLU A 37 3.90 9.27 -1.61
C GLU A 37 4.41 8.89 -3.01
N THR A 38 5.72 8.69 -3.17
CA THR A 38 6.30 8.19 -4.43
C THR A 38 6.82 6.78 -4.22
N ILE A 39 6.29 5.85 -5.00
CA ILE A 39 6.67 4.44 -5.04
C ILE A 39 7.58 4.24 -6.24
N ILE A 40 8.79 3.75 -6.00
CA ILE A 40 9.76 3.45 -7.05
C ILE A 40 9.83 1.93 -7.20
N THR A 41 9.59 1.44 -8.42
CA THR A 41 9.60 0.01 -8.75
C THR A 41 10.45 -0.23 -9.99
N ASN A 42 10.98 -1.45 -10.14
CA ASN A 42 11.77 -1.85 -11.33
C ASN A 42 12.89 -0.86 -11.72
N GLN A 43 13.50 -0.16 -10.76
CA GLN A 43 14.42 0.96 -11.04
C GLN A 43 15.65 0.53 -11.87
N GLU A 44 16.05 -0.73 -11.74
CA GLU A 44 17.22 -1.33 -12.39
C GLU A 44 17.01 -1.69 -13.87
N GLU A 45 15.76 -1.66 -14.35
CA GLU A 45 15.44 -1.95 -15.74
C GLU A 45 16.02 -0.87 -16.69
N LYS A 46 15.83 -1.02 -18.00
CA LYS A 46 16.44 -0.10 -19.00
C LYS A 46 15.47 0.47 -20.02
N GLY A 47 14.24 0.01 -20.04
CA GLY A 47 13.23 0.47 -20.98
C GLY A 47 12.58 1.80 -20.62
N PRO A 48 11.45 2.12 -21.25
CA PRO A 48 10.69 3.34 -21.00
C PRO A 48 10.42 3.56 -19.51
N LEU A 49 10.54 4.81 -19.07
CA LEU A 49 10.07 5.23 -17.75
C LEU A 49 8.57 5.52 -17.85
N ILE A 50 7.80 4.95 -16.93
CA ILE A 50 6.39 5.27 -16.75
C ILE A 50 6.16 5.92 -15.40
N THR A 51 5.26 6.90 -15.40
CA THR A 51 4.77 7.58 -14.20
C THR A 51 3.25 7.41 -14.16
N ILE A 52 2.75 6.89 -13.06
CA ILE A 52 1.32 6.70 -12.83
C ILE A 52 0.95 7.52 -11.60
N GLU A 53 0.08 8.49 -11.79
CA GLU A 53 -0.45 9.32 -10.72
C GLU A 53 -1.83 8.77 -10.31
N PHE A 54 -1.99 8.52 -9.01
CA PHE A 54 -3.25 8.07 -8.44
C PHE A 54 -3.81 9.12 -7.49
N GLU A 55 -5.03 9.55 -7.78
CA GLU A 55 -5.81 10.41 -6.89
C GLU A 55 -6.86 9.58 -6.15
N LYS A 56 -6.88 9.69 -4.82
CA LYS A 56 -7.82 8.93 -4.02
C LYS A 56 -9.23 9.48 -4.14
N GLY A 57 -10.19 8.56 -4.24
CA GLY A 57 -11.61 8.89 -4.07
C GLY A 57 -11.98 9.13 -2.61
N LYS A 58 -13.16 9.70 -2.38
CA LYS A 58 -13.75 9.90 -1.04
C LYS A 58 -13.81 8.63 -0.19
N TYR A 59 -13.97 7.47 -0.83
CA TYR A 59 -14.14 6.17 -0.19
C TYR A 59 -12.87 5.30 -0.23
N HIS A 60 -11.70 5.87 -0.55
CA HIS A 60 -10.44 5.14 -0.57
C HIS A 60 -10.06 4.65 0.83
N ASN A 61 -10.19 3.35 1.08
CA ASN A 61 -9.90 2.75 2.37
C ASN A 61 -9.14 1.41 2.20
N HIS A 62 -7.81 1.50 2.23
CA HIS A 62 -6.91 0.34 2.12
C HIS A 62 -7.27 -0.64 0.98
N PRO A 63 -7.49 -0.17 -0.26
CA PRO A 63 -7.82 -1.07 -1.34
C PRO A 63 -6.65 -2.00 -1.68
N LEU A 64 -6.99 -3.21 -2.11
CA LEU A 64 -6.07 -4.12 -2.77
C LEU A 64 -5.98 -3.71 -4.24
N MET A 65 -4.77 -3.67 -4.79
CA MET A 65 -4.57 -3.26 -6.17
C MET A 65 -3.37 -3.94 -6.81
N ALA A 66 -3.41 -4.03 -8.13
CA ALA A 66 -2.29 -4.41 -8.97
C ALA A 66 -2.23 -3.50 -10.21
N VAL A 67 -1.02 -3.16 -10.60
CA VAL A 67 -0.69 -2.42 -11.82
C VAL A 67 0.28 -3.26 -12.62
N TRP A 68 -0.01 -3.45 -13.91
CA TRP A 68 0.83 -4.25 -14.80
C TRP A 68 0.77 -3.72 -16.23
N ILE A 69 1.66 -4.25 -17.06
CA ILE A 69 1.72 -3.95 -18.49
C ILE A 69 1.20 -5.14 -19.28
N GLU A 70 0.38 -4.85 -20.29
CA GLU A 70 0.01 -5.79 -21.34
C GLU A 70 0.47 -5.28 -22.70
N ASP A 71 0.69 -6.20 -23.64
CA ASP A 71 0.78 -5.81 -25.06
C ASP A 71 -0.61 -5.47 -25.64
N THR A 72 -0.63 -5.03 -26.89
CA THR A 72 -1.88 -4.65 -27.58
C THR A 72 -2.84 -5.82 -27.81
N SER A 73 -2.36 -7.07 -27.72
CA SER A 73 -3.19 -8.29 -27.78
C SER A 73 -3.78 -8.68 -26.41
N GLY A 74 -3.36 -8.00 -25.34
CA GLY A 74 -3.78 -8.28 -23.97
C GLY A 74 -2.96 -9.39 -23.29
N ARG A 75 -1.78 -9.72 -23.81
CA ARG A 75 -0.84 -10.63 -23.16
C ARG A 75 -0.05 -9.88 -22.09
N PHE A 76 0.06 -10.47 -20.92
CA PHE A 76 0.82 -9.94 -19.79
C PHE A 76 2.31 -9.79 -20.15
N ILE A 77 2.91 -8.65 -19.79
CA ILE A 77 4.34 -8.36 -19.96
C ILE A 77 5.05 -8.36 -18.60
N GLN A 78 4.66 -7.47 -17.69
CA GLN A 78 5.33 -7.33 -16.40
C GLN A 78 4.44 -6.68 -15.34
N ASN A 79 4.71 -6.98 -14.07
CA ASN A 79 4.15 -6.24 -12.94
C ASN A 79 4.86 -4.89 -12.78
N ILE A 80 4.07 -3.89 -12.43
CA ILE A 80 4.55 -2.55 -12.07
C ILE A 80 4.45 -2.38 -10.55
N TYR A 81 3.29 -2.68 -9.99
CA TYR A 81 3.06 -2.62 -8.54
C TYR A 81 1.99 -3.63 -8.15
N VAL A 82 2.17 -4.33 -7.04
CA VAL A 82 1.16 -5.20 -6.44
C VAL A 82 1.15 -4.95 -4.93
N ALA A 83 -0.04 -4.76 -4.35
CA ALA A 83 -0.18 -4.57 -2.91
C ALA A 83 0.48 -5.73 -2.15
N GLU A 84 1.31 -5.41 -1.15
CA GLU A 84 2.16 -6.35 -0.42
C GLU A 84 1.38 -7.57 0.10
N SER A 85 0.17 -7.36 0.63
CA SER A 85 -0.66 -8.45 1.15
C SER A 85 -1.03 -9.49 0.09
N ILE A 86 -1.27 -9.05 -1.15
CA ILE A 86 -1.50 -9.94 -2.30
C ILE A 86 -0.18 -10.53 -2.80
N ALA A 87 0.84 -9.70 -2.93
CA ALA A 87 2.16 -10.07 -3.44
C ALA A 87 2.85 -11.16 -2.59
N LYS A 88 2.62 -11.16 -1.28
CA LYS A 88 3.21 -12.09 -0.32
C LYS A 88 2.24 -13.18 0.14
N GLY A 89 0.93 -13.02 -0.09
CA GLY A 89 -0.11 -13.92 0.44
C GLY A 89 -0.25 -13.85 1.97
N VAL A 90 0.18 -12.75 2.58
CA VAL A 90 0.17 -12.55 4.03
C VAL A 90 -0.56 -11.24 4.37
N PHE A 91 -1.60 -11.33 5.19
CA PHE A 91 -2.36 -10.16 5.64
C PHE A 91 -1.97 -9.82 7.08
N ARG A 92 -1.82 -8.53 7.39
CA ARG A 92 -1.44 -8.04 8.74
C ARG A 92 -2.47 -8.40 9.81
N HIS A 93 -3.74 -8.56 9.42
CA HIS A 93 -4.85 -8.88 10.31
C HIS A 93 -5.54 -10.15 9.81
N ALA A 94 -4.86 -11.28 9.99
CA ALA A 94 -5.33 -12.58 9.50
C ALA A 94 -5.88 -13.46 10.62
N ASP A 95 -5.20 -13.49 11.76
CA ASP A 95 -5.56 -14.35 12.88
C ASP A 95 -5.88 -13.51 14.12
N ASN A 96 -7.02 -13.79 14.74
CA ASN A 96 -7.45 -13.19 16.02
C ASN A 96 -7.72 -14.27 17.10
N SER A 97 -7.28 -15.52 16.88
CA SER A 97 -7.48 -16.65 17.80
C SER A 97 -6.89 -16.41 19.19
N ARG A 98 -5.91 -15.52 19.31
CA ARG A 98 -5.22 -15.17 20.56
C ARG A 98 -5.70 -13.84 21.17
N GLY A 99 -6.81 -13.29 20.69
CA GLY A 99 -7.36 -12.00 21.15
C GLY A 99 -6.54 -10.77 20.71
N GLN A 100 -5.56 -10.96 19.83
CA GLN A 100 -4.81 -9.91 19.15
C GLN A 100 -4.72 -10.26 17.67
N TRP A 101 -4.87 -9.25 16.81
CA TRP A 101 -4.70 -9.42 15.38
C TRP A 101 -3.24 -9.66 15.03
N MET A 102 -2.96 -10.81 14.43
CA MET A 102 -1.63 -11.24 14.02
C MET A 102 -1.55 -11.36 12.48
N PRO A 103 -0.37 -11.12 11.89
CA PRO A 103 -0.12 -11.45 10.51
C PRO A 103 -0.27 -12.95 10.26
N GLY A 104 -0.78 -13.30 9.10
CA GLY A 104 -1.00 -14.70 8.73
C GLY A 104 -1.32 -14.88 7.26
N GLU A 105 -1.17 -16.12 6.81
CA GLU A 105 -1.47 -16.51 5.43
C GLU A 105 -2.97 -16.49 5.19
N ILE A 106 -3.40 -15.56 4.35
CA ILE A 106 -4.75 -15.48 3.83
C ILE A 106 -4.63 -15.10 2.36
N ARG A 107 -5.34 -15.82 1.49
CA ARG A 107 -5.45 -15.47 0.08
C ARG A 107 -6.89 -15.10 -0.21
N ARG A 108 -7.08 -14.01 -0.98
CA ARG A 108 -8.39 -13.46 -1.35
C ARG A 108 -8.51 -13.45 -2.87
N PRO A 109 -8.80 -14.60 -3.52
CA PRO A 109 -8.88 -14.67 -4.98
C PRO A 109 -9.95 -13.75 -5.57
N ALA A 110 -11.01 -13.43 -4.82
CA ALA A 110 -12.00 -12.43 -5.26
C ALA A 110 -11.49 -10.98 -5.31
N ALA A 111 -10.34 -10.67 -4.70
CA ALA A 111 -9.86 -9.30 -4.62
C ALA A 111 -9.34 -8.77 -5.97
N LEU A 112 -8.49 -9.54 -6.65
CA LEU A 112 -7.85 -9.14 -7.91
C LEU A 112 -7.91 -10.28 -8.95
N PRO A 113 -9.13 -10.74 -9.31
CA PRO A 113 -9.30 -11.92 -10.16
C PRO A 113 -8.75 -11.69 -11.58
N TYR A 114 -8.86 -10.47 -12.14
CA TYR A 114 -8.42 -10.24 -13.52
C TYR A 114 -6.89 -10.30 -13.63
N TRP A 115 -6.18 -9.56 -12.78
CA TRP A 115 -4.73 -9.54 -12.70
C TRP A 115 -4.18 -10.93 -12.38
N GLY A 116 -4.74 -11.63 -11.38
CA GLY A 116 -4.26 -12.96 -11.00
C GLY A 116 -4.24 -13.92 -12.19
N HIS A 117 -5.36 -13.96 -12.93
CA HIS A 117 -5.48 -14.79 -14.14
C HIS A 117 -4.58 -14.30 -15.29
N LYS A 118 -4.35 -13.00 -15.43
CA LYS A 118 -3.42 -12.43 -16.42
C LYS A 118 -1.96 -12.75 -16.13
N TRP A 119 -1.56 -12.68 -14.86
CA TRP A 119 -0.24 -13.08 -14.39
C TRP A 119 0.01 -14.58 -14.64
N GLY A 120 -1.03 -15.40 -14.51
CA GLY A 120 -1.08 -16.76 -15.07
C GLY A 120 -0.32 -17.82 -14.28
N ILE A 121 0.36 -17.45 -13.18
CA ILE A 121 1.03 -18.42 -12.30
C ILE A 121 0.01 -19.02 -11.34
N LYS A 122 -0.28 -20.31 -11.54
CA LYS A 122 -1.19 -21.09 -10.70
C LYS A 122 -0.43 -21.75 -9.55
N ALA A 123 -0.85 -21.50 -8.31
CA ALA A 123 -0.28 -22.14 -7.14
C ALA A 123 -0.79 -23.60 -6.97
N GLU A 124 -0.19 -24.35 -6.04
CA GLU A 124 -0.53 -25.75 -5.76
C GLU A 124 -2.00 -25.96 -5.37
N ASP A 125 -2.59 -24.98 -4.68
CA ASP A 125 -4.01 -24.95 -4.29
C ASP A 125 -4.95 -24.55 -5.46
N GLY A 126 -4.39 -24.30 -6.63
CA GLY A 126 -5.12 -23.97 -7.85
C GLY A 126 -5.50 -22.49 -8.00
N LEU A 127 -5.13 -21.65 -7.04
CA LEU A 127 -5.42 -20.22 -7.09
C LEU A 127 -4.34 -19.45 -7.88
N TYR A 128 -4.78 -18.47 -8.66
CA TYR A 128 -3.90 -17.56 -9.42
C TYR A 128 -3.46 -16.35 -8.60
N LEU A 129 -2.81 -16.58 -7.47
CA LEU A 129 -2.21 -15.54 -6.65
C LEU A 129 -0.84 -16.02 -6.11
N PRO A 130 0.04 -15.11 -5.69
CA PRO A 130 1.25 -15.47 -4.98
C PRO A 130 0.97 -16.20 -3.66
N THR A 131 2.00 -16.86 -3.14
CA THR A 131 1.97 -17.51 -1.81
C THR A 131 3.15 -17.02 -0.98
N SER A 132 3.13 -17.27 0.33
CA SER A 132 4.26 -16.97 1.21
C SER A 132 5.55 -17.70 0.80
N LYS A 133 5.41 -18.89 0.20
CA LYS A 133 6.53 -19.71 -0.31
C LYS A 133 7.04 -19.26 -1.68
N ASN A 134 6.17 -18.64 -2.48
CA ASN A 134 6.50 -18.10 -3.79
C ASN A 134 5.91 -16.68 -3.93
N PRO A 135 6.48 -15.70 -3.20
CA PRO A 135 6.01 -14.33 -3.22
C PRO A 135 6.54 -13.57 -4.45
N LEU A 136 5.88 -12.47 -4.81
CA LEU A 136 6.48 -11.50 -5.73
C LEU A 136 7.65 -10.77 -5.05
N PRO A 137 8.66 -10.32 -5.82
CA PRO A 137 9.80 -9.59 -5.28
C PRO A 137 9.41 -8.17 -4.83
N ASP A 138 10.16 -7.63 -3.87
CA ASP A 138 9.95 -6.27 -3.35
C ASP A 138 10.08 -5.18 -4.42
N ALA A 139 10.83 -5.46 -5.50
CA ALA A 139 10.97 -4.58 -6.65
C ALA A 139 9.64 -4.18 -7.32
N VAL A 140 8.56 -4.96 -7.11
CA VAL A 140 7.21 -4.70 -7.64
C VAL A 140 6.13 -4.78 -6.57
N SER A 141 6.47 -4.91 -5.28
CA SER A 141 5.49 -5.03 -4.21
C SER A 141 5.74 -4.06 -3.08
N GLY A 142 4.68 -3.45 -2.58
CA GLY A 142 4.80 -2.50 -1.47
C GLY A 142 3.50 -2.34 -0.70
N PRO A 143 3.53 -1.63 0.44
CA PRO A 143 2.33 -1.36 1.23
C PRO A 143 1.29 -0.62 0.39
N THR A 144 0.01 -0.87 0.65
CA THR A 144 -1.08 -0.10 0.02
C THR A 144 -0.98 1.37 0.45
N PRO A 145 -0.87 2.33 -0.49
CA PRO A 145 -0.80 3.74 -0.16
C PRO A 145 -2.11 4.25 0.46
N GLN A 146 -1.98 5.11 1.47
CA GLN A 146 -3.14 5.66 2.20
C GLN A 146 -3.69 6.96 1.60
N ASN A 147 -2.88 7.67 0.80
CA ASN A 147 -3.22 8.96 0.20
C ASN A 147 -2.99 8.94 -1.31
N ASN A 148 -3.05 10.11 -1.98
CA ASN A 148 -2.58 10.24 -3.35
C ASN A 148 -1.12 9.79 -3.43
N PHE A 149 -0.78 9.10 -4.51
CA PHE A 149 0.56 8.57 -4.71
C PHE A 149 0.96 8.60 -6.17
N ILE A 150 2.26 8.48 -6.40
CA ILE A 150 2.87 8.34 -7.72
C ILE A 150 3.60 7.01 -7.74
N ILE A 151 3.43 6.22 -8.80
CA ILE A 151 4.31 5.10 -9.10
C ILE A 151 5.25 5.54 -10.22
N GLN A 152 6.55 5.45 -9.97
CA GLN A 152 7.58 5.55 -10.99
C GLN A 152 8.16 4.16 -11.21
N SER A 153 8.08 3.69 -12.45
CA SER A 153 8.56 2.36 -12.81
C SER A 153 9.27 2.38 -14.15
N ARG A 154 10.25 1.52 -14.30
CA ARG A 154 10.95 1.34 -15.58
C ARG A 154 10.60 -0.02 -16.18
N LEU A 155 10.28 -0.01 -17.48
CA LEU A 155 9.93 -1.23 -18.19
C LEU A 155 11.18 -2.03 -18.56
N ALA A 156 11.07 -3.35 -18.61
CA ALA A 156 12.19 -4.23 -18.94
C ALA A 156 12.55 -4.16 -20.43
N ASP A 157 11.54 -4.16 -21.30
CA ASP A 157 11.72 -4.13 -22.75
C ASP A 157 12.03 -2.71 -23.25
N THR A 158 13.24 -2.53 -23.77
CA THR A 158 13.73 -1.26 -24.32
C THR A 158 13.13 -0.91 -25.68
N ALA A 159 12.58 -1.91 -26.39
CA ALA A 159 11.94 -1.74 -27.69
C ALA A 159 10.43 -1.56 -27.60
N LEU A 160 9.84 -1.60 -26.40
CA LEU A 160 8.40 -1.48 -26.23
C LEU A 160 7.92 -0.05 -26.54
N GLN A 161 7.14 0.10 -27.61
CA GLN A 161 6.64 1.39 -28.08
C GLN A 161 5.14 1.58 -27.86
N VAL A 162 4.34 0.53 -28.06
CA VAL A 162 2.89 0.56 -27.90
C VAL A 162 2.47 -0.55 -26.95
N PHE A 163 1.84 -0.17 -25.85
CA PHE A 163 1.47 -1.09 -24.77
C PHE A 163 0.26 -0.58 -24.00
N ARG A 164 -0.27 -1.40 -23.11
CA ARG A 164 -1.34 -1.03 -22.20
C ARG A 164 -0.84 -1.00 -20.77
N VAL A 165 -1.12 0.09 -20.07
CA VAL A 165 -1.02 0.15 -18.61
C VAL A 165 -2.37 -0.28 -18.06
N MET A 166 -2.34 -1.24 -17.15
CA MET A 166 -3.52 -1.83 -16.53
C MET A 166 -3.51 -1.52 -15.03
N LEU A 167 -4.68 -1.29 -14.46
CA LEU A 167 -4.89 -1.18 -13.02
C LEU A 167 -6.11 -2.00 -12.65
N GLU A 168 -5.98 -2.92 -11.71
CA GLU A 168 -7.11 -3.55 -11.03
C GLU A 168 -7.11 -3.10 -9.58
N ILE A 169 -8.28 -2.69 -9.09
CA ILE A 169 -8.46 -2.20 -7.72
C ILE A 169 -9.75 -2.75 -7.12
N ASN A 170 -9.67 -3.17 -5.87
CA ASN A 170 -10.81 -3.66 -5.10
C ASN A 170 -10.66 -3.29 -3.63
N GLN A 171 -11.78 -3.03 -2.97
CA GLN A 171 -11.83 -2.85 -1.53
C GLN A 171 -12.54 -4.06 -0.93
N SER A 172 -11.90 -4.72 0.03
CA SER A 172 -12.53 -5.84 0.74
C SER A 172 -13.71 -5.36 1.58
N TRP A 173 -14.73 -6.22 1.71
CA TRP A 173 -15.93 -5.95 2.52
C TRP A 173 -16.71 -4.69 2.09
N ASP A 174 -16.72 -4.40 0.79
CA ASP A 174 -17.31 -3.16 0.27
C ASP A 174 -18.77 -3.37 -0.17
N TRP A 175 -19.64 -3.49 0.84
CA TRP A 175 -21.09 -3.64 0.66
C TRP A 175 -21.77 -2.30 0.40
N ASN A 176 -22.82 -2.32 -0.41
CA ASN A 176 -23.68 -1.17 -0.68
C ASN A 176 -25.12 -1.61 -1.00
N GLU A 177 -25.96 -0.67 -1.44
CA GLU A 177 -27.37 -0.93 -1.76
C GLU A 177 -27.57 -1.93 -2.93
N TYR A 178 -26.55 -2.13 -3.77
CA TYR A 178 -26.57 -3.10 -4.88
C TYR A 178 -25.83 -4.40 -4.57
N TRP A 179 -24.78 -4.34 -3.74
CA TRP A 179 -23.93 -5.46 -3.33
C TRP A 179 -24.09 -5.73 -1.84
N THR A 180 -25.25 -6.27 -1.46
CA THR A 180 -25.58 -6.55 -0.05
C THR A 180 -24.85 -7.78 0.47
N ASN A 181 -24.64 -7.86 1.78
CA ASN A 181 -23.94 -8.98 2.44
C ASN A 181 -24.60 -10.36 2.23
N ASN A 182 -25.88 -10.40 1.84
CA ASN A 182 -26.66 -11.61 1.63
C ASN A 182 -27.02 -11.86 0.15
N LYS A 183 -26.49 -11.08 -0.80
CA LYS A 183 -26.82 -11.25 -2.23
C LYS A 183 -26.42 -12.61 -2.78
N PHE A 184 -25.27 -13.13 -2.35
CA PHE A 184 -24.80 -14.49 -2.63
C PHE A 184 -24.43 -15.16 -1.30
N PRO A 185 -25.42 -15.71 -0.58
CA PRO A 185 -25.24 -16.14 0.81
C PRO A 185 -24.37 -17.39 0.94
N ASP A 186 -24.22 -18.19 -0.12
CA ASP A 186 -23.42 -19.41 -0.12
C ASP A 186 -22.00 -19.20 -0.67
N ASP A 187 -21.72 -18.02 -1.22
CA ASP A 187 -20.42 -17.68 -1.79
C ASP A 187 -19.53 -17.02 -0.73
N GLN A 188 -18.53 -17.77 -0.26
CA GLN A 188 -17.58 -17.30 0.75
C GLN A 188 -16.63 -16.23 0.20
N GLU A 189 -16.28 -16.31 -1.08
CA GLU A 189 -15.39 -15.36 -1.74
C GLU A 189 -16.10 -14.02 -1.91
N TYR A 190 -17.36 -14.05 -2.36
CA TYR A 190 -18.24 -12.88 -2.41
C TYR A 190 -18.29 -12.16 -1.06
N LYS A 191 -18.44 -12.87 0.06
CA LYS A 191 -18.51 -12.24 1.39
C LYS A 191 -17.24 -11.48 1.80
N THR A 192 -16.11 -11.76 1.15
CA THR A 192 -14.84 -11.09 1.47
C THR A 192 -14.55 -9.87 0.58
N SER A 193 -15.08 -9.81 -0.63
CA SER A 193 -14.88 -8.69 -1.57
C SER A 193 -16.14 -7.84 -1.72
N SER A 194 -17.29 -8.49 -1.87
CA SER A 194 -18.61 -7.89 -2.11
C SER A 194 -18.73 -7.33 -3.53
N GLN A 195 -18.48 -6.05 -3.74
CA GLN A 195 -18.53 -5.51 -5.09
C GLN A 195 -17.33 -5.98 -5.94
N PRO A 196 -17.52 -6.21 -7.25
CA PRO A 196 -16.44 -6.59 -8.15
C PRO A 196 -15.28 -5.60 -8.16
N ALA A 197 -14.08 -6.10 -8.47
CA ALA A 197 -12.93 -5.26 -8.77
C ALA A 197 -13.18 -4.39 -10.01
N LEU A 198 -12.61 -3.19 -10.02
CA LEU A 198 -12.60 -2.31 -11.19
C LEU A 198 -11.29 -2.50 -11.94
N VAL A 199 -11.37 -2.65 -13.25
CA VAL A 199 -10.22 -2.76 -14.15
C VAL A 199 -10.17 -1.54 -15.06
N TYR A 200 -9.07 -0.80 -15.01
CA TYR A 200 -8.75 0.31 -15.88
C TYR A 200 -7.67 -0.09 -16.88
N SER A 201 -7.73 0.49 -18.07
CA SER A 201 -6.74 0.28 -19.12
C SER A 201 -6.47 1.59 -19.84
N ALA A 202 -5.19 1.90 -20.05
CA ALA A 202 -4.75 3.02 -20.88
C ALA A 202 -3.76 2.49 -21.92
N THR A 203 -4.00 2.80 -23.20
CA THR A 203 -3.04 2.49 -24.27
C THR A 203 -2.04 3.63 -24.37
N ILE A 204 -0.75 3.29 -24.25
CA ILE A 204 0.37 4.20 -24.43
C ILE A 204 0.99 3.92 -25.79
N ASP A 205 1.20 4.97 -26.57
CA ASP A 205 1.84 4.92 -27.88
C ASP A 205 2.97 5.95 -27.91
N LEU A 206 4.20 5.48 -27.68
CA LEU A 206 5.40 6.31 -27.64
C LEU A 206 5.84 6.79 -29.03
N THR A 207 5.20 6.29 -30.11
CA THR A 207 5.50 6.71 -31.48
C THR A 207 4.72 7.96 -31.89
N ARG A 208 3.71 8.35 -31.11
CA ARG A 208 2.93 9.55 -31.34
C ARG A 208 3.53 10.71 -30.60
N ASP A 209 3.72 11.83 -31.31
CA ASP A 209 4.04 13.10 -30.67
C ASP A 209 2.89 13.48 -29.71
N VAL A 210 3.26 13.81 -28.48
CA VAL A 210 2.34 14.38 -27.49
C VAL A 210 1.90 15.74 -28.03
N ARG A 211 0.61 15.86 -28.38
CA ARG A 211 0.02 17.16 -28.75
C ARG A 211 -0.20 18.04 -27.54
#